data_AF-A0A843C1B9-F1
#
_entry.id   AF-A0A843C1B9-F1
#
_cell.length_a   1.000
_cell.length_b   1.000
_cell.length_c   1.000
_cell.angle_alpha   90.00
_cell.angle_beta   90.00
_cell.angle_gamma   90.00
#
_symmetry.space_group_name_H-M   'P 1'
#
loop_
_entity.id
_entity.type
_entity.pdbx_description
1 polymer ?
#
loop_
_entity_poly.entity_id
_entity_poly.type
_entity_poly.pdbx_seq_one_letter_code
_entity_poly.pdbx_strand_id
1 'polypeptide(L)' 'MGLKKLFGTNGIRGLVNKELTTEMVINIGSAIGTFFEGGKLIVGHDARTSGPMFSNAIIAGLTA' A
#
# COMPACT_ATOMS: atom_id res chain seq x y z
N MET A 1 14.02 -11.92 -14.82
CA MET A 1 13.16 -10.91 -14.17
C MET A 1 13.59 -10.86 -12.70
N GLY A 2 14.52 -9.96 -12.37
CA GLY A 2 15.11 -9.92 -11.03
C GLY A 2 14.08 -9.49 -9.98
N LEU A 3 14.16 -10.06 -8.78
CA LEU A 3 13.38 -9.64 -7.61
C LEU A 3 13.52 -8.13 -7.44
N LYS A 4 12.48 -7.38 -7.81
CA LYS A 4 12.45 -5.93 -7.62
C LYS A 4 12.37 -5.70 -6.11
N LYS A 5 13.37 -5.01 -5.56
CA LYS A 5 13.39 -4.70 -4.13
C LYS A 5 12.22 -3.78 -3.82
N LEU A 6 11.18 -4.34 -3.20
CA LEU A 6 9.94 -3.61 -2.89
C LEU A 6 10.17 -2.58 -1.78
N PHE A 7 10.94 -2.95 -0.76
CA PHE A 7 11.18 -2.12 0.43
C PHE A 7 12.56 -1.47 0.39
N GLY A 8 12.59 -0.15 0.38
CA GLY A 8 13.78 0.67 0.64
C GLY A 8 13.90 1.04 2.13
N THR A 9 14.73 2.03 2.44
CA THR A 9 14.96 2.50 3.82
C THR A 9 13.69 3.03 4.50
N ASN A 10 12.80 3.69 3.74
CA ASN A 10 11.59 4.33 4.25
C ASN A 10 10.32 3.70 3.63
N GLY A 11 10.29 2.37 3.52
CA GLY A 11 9.17 1.65 2.92
C GLY A 11 9.23 1.60 1.40
N ILE A 12 8.06 1.62 0.76
CA ILE A 12 7.90 1.42 -0.68
C ILE A 12 7.85 2.77 -1.38
N ARG A 13 8.62 2.93 -2.47
CA ARG A 13 8.64 4.14 -3.28
C ARG A 13 8.56 3.80 -4.76
N GLY A 14 7.84 4.63 -5.50
CA GLY A 14 7.75 4.52 -6.95
C GLY A 14 6.86 5.60 -7.56
N LEU A 15 6.97 5.76 -8.86
CA LEU A 15 6.07 6.60 -9.65
C LEU A 15 4.63 6.07 -9.56
N VAL A 16 3.71 6.97 -9.23
CA VAL A 16 2.27 6.70 -9.14
C VAL A 16 1.77 6.11 -10.46
N ASN A 17 1.02 5.02 -10.38
CA ASN A 17 0.40 4.31 -11.52
C ASN A 17 1.39 3.78 -12.57
N LYS A 18 2.69 3.70 -12.25
CA LYS A 18 3.71 3.05 -13.08
C LYS A 18 4.48 2.00 -12.31
N GLU A 19 5.02 2.41 -11.15
CA GLU A 19 5.82 1.55 -10.29
C GLU A 19 5.09 1.22 -9.00
N LEU A 20 4.30 2.18 -8.49
CA LEU A 20 3.37 1.99 -7.38
C LEU A 20 1.95 2.06 -7.93
N THR A 21 1.35 0.91 -8.18
CA THR A 21 -0.02 0.79 -8.72
C THR A 21 -1.03 0.57 -7.60
N THR A 22 -2.31 0.87 -7.85
CA THR A 22 -3.39 0.62 -6.88
C THR A 22 -3.54 -0.86 -6.55
N GLU A 23 -3.41 -1.75 -7.54
CA GLU A 23 -3.41 -3.20 -7.36
C GLU A 23 -2.31 -3.64 -6.38
N MET A 24 -1.09 -3.11 -6.56
CA MET A 24 0.02 -3.40 -5.65
C MET A 24 -0.31 -2.93 -4.22
N VAL A 25 -0.89 -1.74 -4.06
CA VAL A 25 -1.27 -1.19 -2.75
C VAL A 25 -2.39 -2.01 -2.08
N ILE A 26 -3.36 -2.51 -2.84
CA ILE A 26 -4.40 -3.41 -2.34
C ILE A 26 -3.75 -4.70 -1.81
N ASN A 27 -2.88 -5.33 -2.61
CA ASN A 27 -2.19 -6.56 -2.21
C ASN A 27 -1.32 -6.36 -0.97
N ILE A 28 -0.68 -5.19 -0.82
CA ILE A 28 0.03 -4.82 0.40
C ILE A 28 -0.93 -4.72 1.58
N GLY A 29 -2.10 -4.10 1.40
CA GLY A 29 -3.14 -4.03 2.42
C GLY A 29 -3.57 -5.42 2.90
N SER A 30 -3.88 -6.34 1.99
CA SER A 30 -4.29 -7.70 2.37
C SER A 30 -3.18 -8.47 3.06
N ALA A 31 -1.93 -8.31 2.63
CA ALA A 31 -0.77 -8.89 3.31
C ALA A 31 -0.59 -8.35 4.73
N ILE A 32 -0.77 -7.05 4.94
CA ILE A 32 -0.74 -6.41 6.27
C ILE A 32 -1.86 -6.95 7.14
N GLY A 33 -3.10 -6.98 6.63
CA GLY A 33 -4.26 -7.49 7.37
C GLY A 33 -4.07 -8.95 7.82
N THR A 34 -3.53 -9.77 6.92
CA THR A 34 -3.18 -11.18 7.21
C THR A 34 -2.10 -11.28 8.27
N PHE A 35 -1.03 -10.48 8.14
CA PHE A 35 0.11 -10.52 9.06
C PHE A 35 -0.27 -10.12 10.50
N PHE A 36 -1.14 -9.12 10.65
CA PHE A 36 -1.59 -8.68 11.97
C PHE A 36 -2.75 -9.52 12.54
N GLU A 37 -3.28 -10.49 11.77
CA GLU A 37 -4.44 -11.30 12.14
C GLU A 37 -5.67 -10.44 12.50
N GLY A 38 -5.81 -9.30 11.83
CA GLY A 38 -6.85 -8.29 12.07
C GLY A 38 -6.47 -7.23 13.12
N GLY A 39 -7.48 -6.52 13.64
CA GLY A 39 -7.32 -5.47 14.65
C GLY A 39 -7.61 -4.05 14.16
N LYS A 40 -7.30 -3.05 15.00
CA LYS A 40 -7.48 -1.64 14.67
C LYS A 40 -6.20 -1.09 14.04
N LEU A 41 -6.29 -0.72 12.77
CA LEU A 41 -5.19 -0.15 12.00
C LEU A 41 -5.51 1.30 11.63
N ILE A 42 -4.50 2.17 11.66
CA ILE A 42 -4.64 3.59 11.32
C ILE A 42 -4.06 3.79 9.92
N VAL A 43 -4.81 4.45 9.05
CA VAL A 43 -4.37 4.85 7.71
C VAL A 43 -4.29 6.37 7.64
N GLY A 44 -3.17 6.89 7.13
CA GLY A 44 -2.96 8.31 6.89
C GLY A 44 -2.25 8.55 5.56
N HIS A 45 -2.44 9.73 4.98
CA HIS A 45 -1.74 10.18 3.78
C HIS A 45 -1.38 11.66 3.88
N ASP A 46 -0.47 12.12 3.03
CA ASP A 46 -0.10 13.53 2.92
C ASP A 46 -0.94 14.26 1.86
N ALA A 47 -0.59 15.52 1.57
CA ALA A 47 -1.33 16.38 0.66
C ALA A 47 -1.14 16.05 -0.84
N ARG A 48 -0.43 14.97 -1.22
CA ARG A 48 -0.32 14.61 -2.64
C ARG A 48 -1.69 14.26 -3.21
N THR A 49 -1.91 14.63 -4.47
CA THR A 49 -3.18 14.33 -5.18
C THR A 49 -3.46 12.82 -5.29
N SER A 50 -2.42 11.99 -5.27
CA SER A 50 -2.52 10.53 -5.24
C SER A 50 -2.84 9.95 -3.84
N GLY A 51 -2.75 10.76 -2.78
CA GLY A 51 -2.94 10.35 -1.39
C GLY A 51 -4.28 9.67 -1.14
N PRO A 52 -5.42 10.34 -1.41
CA PRO A 52 -6.75 9.75 -1.24
C PRO A 52 -6.94 8.43 -2.02
N MET A 53 -6.41 8.35 -3.24
CA MET A 53 -6.47 7.13 -4.06
C MET A 53 -5.75 5.97 -3.39
N PHE A 54 -4.52 6.15 -2.91
CA PHE A 54 -3.78 5.08 -2.26
C PHE A 54 -4.30 4.76 -0.86
N SER A 55 -4.84 5.73 -0.12
CA SER A 55 -5.52 5.45 1.14
C SER A 55 -6.75 4.58 0.92
N ASN A 56 -7.57 4.86 -0.08
CA ASN A 56 -8.72 4.00 -0.40
C ASN A 56 -8.26 2.60 -0.85
N ALA A 57 -7.21 2.52 -1.67
CA ALA A 57 -6.66 1.25 -2.13
C ALA A 57 -6.14 0.38 -0.97
N ILE A 58 -5.40 0.97 -0.03
CA ILE A 58 -4.87 0.19 1.10
C ILE A 58 -5.98 -0.21 2.07
N ILE A 59 -6.97 0.65 2.30
CA ILE A 59 -8.15 0.31 3.10
C ILE A 59 -8.89 -0.87 2.48
N ALA A 60 -9.11 -0.86 1.16
CA ALA A 60 -9.76 -1.98 0.47
C ALA A 60 -9.02 -3.31 0.68
N GLY A 61 -7.68 -3.30 0.62
CA GLY A 61 -6.89 -4.50 0.91
C GLY A 61 -6.94 -4.93 2.38
N LEU A 62 -6.93 -3.96 3.31
CA LEU A 62 -6.99 -4.22 4.76
C LEU A 62 -8.34 -4.78 5.23
N THR A 63 -9.43 -4.52 4.50
CA THR A 63 -10.80 -4.94 4.85
C THR A 63 -11.32 -6.11 4.00
N ALA A 64 -10.48 -6.69 3.14
CA ALA A 64 -10.82 -7.84 2.30
C ALA A 64 -10.83 -9.13 3.13
#